data_AF-A0A3N5PBR8-F1
#
_entry.id   AF-A0A3N5PBR8-F1
#
_cell.length_a   1.000
_cell.length_b   1.000
_cell.length_c   1.000
_cell.angle_alpha   90.00
_cell.angle_beta   90.00
_cell.angle_gamma   90.00
#
_symmetry.space_group_name_H-M   'P 1'
#
loop_
_entity.id
_entity.type
_entity.pdbx_description
1 polymer ?
#
loop_
_entity_poly.entity_id
_entity_poly.type
_entity_poly.pdbx_seq_one_letter_code
_entity_poly.pdbx_strand_id
1 'polypeptide(L)'
;MGATAALAAGIGLVNRAPVILACVFIVTFLAALPFSMLMREAFASHLGNSLVAGQVARGVNVQWWTEFTRQAGPLGQTFQTTIIGFAAALDNLSTLADGGTRPAPVLWLGAFYLLLWLFLSGGILDRYARARPTRSYEFFTACGVYFTRFLRLAPFLAI
;
A
#
# COMPACT_ATOMS: atom_id res chain seq x y z
N MET A 1 12.20 -13.64 -27.80
CA MET A 1 12.39 -14.11 -26.41
C MET A 1 11.09 -14.74 -25.94
N GLY A 2 11.13 -15.92 -25.31
CA GLY A 2 9.94 -16.48 -24.68
C GLY A 2 9.58 -15.75 -23.38
N ALA A 3 8.31 -15.83 -22.95
CA ALA A 3 7.81 -15.16 -21.76
C ALA A 3 8.60 -15.51 -20.49
N THR A 4 9.00 -16.78 -20.35
CA THR A 4 9.80 -17.27 -19.22
C THR A 4 11.21 -16.69 -19.18
N ALA A 5 11.84 -16.52 -20.35
CA ALA A 5 13.15 -15.90 -20.47
C ALA A 5 13.11 -14.41 -20.13
N ALA A 6 12.04 -13.71 -20.52
CA ALA A 6 11.83 -12.31 -20.14
C ALA A 6 11.61 -12.16 -18.62
N LEU A 7 10.82 -13.05 -18.01
CA LEU A 7 10.61 -13.06 -16.56
C LEU A 7 11.92 -13.32 -15.80
N ALA A 8 12.68 -14.33 -16.20
CA ALA A 8 13.96 -14.67 -15.58
C ALA A 8 14.98 -13.51 -15.68
N ALA A 9 15.02 -12.83 -16.84
CA ALA A 9 15.85 -11.65 -17.03
C ALA A 9 15.42 -10.50 -16.09
N GLY A 10 14.11 -10.27 -15.96
CA GLY A 10 13.54 -9.29 -15.02
C GLY A 10 13.94 -9.57 -13.57
N ILE A 11 13.75 -10.80 -13.10
CA ILE A 11 14.15 -11.23 -11.75
C ILE A 11 15.66 -11.02 -11.54
N GLY A 12 16.48 -11.37 -12.54
CA GLY A 12 17.92 -11.16 -12.49
C GLY A 12 18.33 -9.69 -12.34
N LEU A 13 17.62 -8.76 -12.99
CA LEU A 13 17.88 -7.32 -12.85
C LEU A 13 17.52 -6.80 -11.46
N VAL A 14 16.40 -7.26 -10.90
CA VAL A 14 15.95 -6.89 -9.54
C VAL A 14 16.93 -7.37 -8.48
N ASN A 15 17.37 -8.63 -8.56
CA ASN A 15 18.31 -9.22 -7.60
C ASN A 15 19.70 -8.55 -7.63
N ARG A 16 20.07 -7.94 -8.76
CA ARG A 16 21.33 -7.18 -8.91
C ARG A 16 21.27 -5.77 -8.34
N ALA A 17 20.11 -5.32 -7.86
CA ALA A 17 19.91 -3.97 -7.32
C ALA A 17 19.36 -4.00 -5.87
N PRO A 18 20.11 -4.59 -4.90
CA PRO A 18 19.64 -4.76 -3.53
C PRO A 18 19.35 -3.44 -2.80
N VAL A 19 20.05 -2.36 -3.17
CA VAL A 19 19.82 -1.03 -2.57
C VAL A 19 18.42 -0.51 -2.91
N ILE A 20 17.91 -0.75 -4.12
CA ILE A 20 16.55 -0.33 -4.49
C ILE A 20 15.53 -1.12 -3.67
N LEU A 21 15.73 -2.43 -3.51
CA LEU A 21 14.86 -3.25 -2.67
C LEU A 21 14.85 -2.76 -1.22
N ALA A 22 16.01 -2.43 -0.66
CA ALA A 22 16.12 -1.85 0.68
C ALA A 22 15.41 -0.49 0.77
N CYS A 23 15.61 0.40 -0.21
CA CYS A 23 14.93 1.70 -0.24
C CYS A 23 13.42 1.56 -0.39
N VAL A 24 12.94 0.68 -1.27
CA VAL A 24 11.50 0.39 -1.43
C VAL A 24 10.95 -0.17 -0.14
N PHE A 25 11.63 -1.13 0.48
CA PHE A 25 11.24 -1.66 1.79
C PHE A 25 11.13 -0.56 2.85
N ILE A 26 12.15 0.29 2.97
CA ILE A 26 12.15 1.41 3.94
C ILE A 26 11.01 2.37 3.64
N VAL A 27 10.79 2.76 2.38
CA VAL A 27 9.72 3.69 2.00
C VAL A 27 8.35 3.09 2.28
N THR A 28 8.12 1.82 1.92
CA THR A 28 6.86 1.13 2.21
C THR A 28 6.65 0.95 3.71
N PHE A 29 7.70 0.64 4.46
CA PHE A 29 7.65 0.52 5.91
C PHE A 29 7.30 1.87 6.56
N LEU A 30 7.99 2.94 6.19
CA LEU A 30 7.72 4.30 6.67
C LEU A 30 6.31 4.77 6.29
N ALA A 31 5.84 4.43 5.08
CA ALA A 31 4.47 4.73 4.65
C ALA A 31 3.41 3.98 5.47
N ALA A 32 3.73 2.77 5.95
CA ALA A 32 2.84 1.98 6.80
C ALA A 32 2.80 2.44 8.27
N LEU A 33 3.85 3.12 8.75
CA LEU A 33 3.94 3.60 10.13
C LEU A 33 2.74 4.47 10.58
N PRO A 34 2.32 5.53 9.87
CA PRO A 34 1.20 6.35 10.32
C PRO A 34 -0.10 5.53 10.44
N PHE A 35 -0.35 4.61 9.50
CA PHE A 35 -1.51 3.71 9.59
C PHE A 35 -1.41 2.78 10.80
N SER A 36 -0.22 2.26 11.10
CA SER A 36 0.00 1.40 12.27
C SER A 36 -0.25 2.14 13.59
N MET A 37 0.14 3.40 13.69
CA MET A 37 -0.08 4.23 14.88
C MET A 37 -1.57 4.50 15.10
N LEU A 38 -2.28 4.89 14.04
CA LEU A 38 -3.72 5.11 14.10
C LEU A 38 -4.49 3.84 14.48
N MET A 39 -4.09 2.70 13.91
CA MET A 39 -4.69 1.41 14.25
C MET A 39 -4.39 1.00 15.70
N ARG A 40 -3.16 1.26 16.18
CA ARG A 40 -2.78 1.03 17.58
C ARG A 40 -3.65 1.85 18.54
N GLU A 41 -3.92 3.11 18.24
CA GLU A 41 -4.80 3.95 19.06
C GLU A 41 -6.23 3.43 19.08
N ALA A 42 -6.76 3.00 17.94
CA ALA A 42 -8.08 2.37 17.85
C ALA A 42 -8.17 1.06 18.65
N PHE A 43 -7.10 0.25 18.64
CA PHE A 43 -7.05 -0.94 19.50
C PHE A 43 -6.91 -0.57 20.97
N ALA A 44 -6.09 0.41 21.32
CA ALA A 44 -5.89 0.83 22.71
C ALA A 44 -7.19 1.39 23.33
N SER A 45 -8.02 2.10 22.57
CA SER A 45 -9.30 2.61 23.07
C SER A 45 -10.31 1.49 23.37
N HIS A 46 -10.32 0.40 22.58
CA HIS A 46 -11.24 -0.73 22.77
C HIS A 46 -10.72 -1.83 23.69
N LEU A 47 -9.40 -2.05 23.74
CA LEU A 47 -8.78 -3.12 24.52
C LEU A 47 -8.11 -2.66 25.81
N GLY A 48 -7.73 -1.38 25.93
CA GLY A 48 -6.86 -0.89 27.00
C GLY A 48 -7.32 -1.26 28.43
N ASN A 49 -8.63 -1.21 28.69
CA ASN A 49 -9.23 -1.58 29.97
C ASN A 49 -10.16 -2.81 29.87
N SER A 50 -10.11 -3.56 28.76
CA SER A 50 -11.02 -4.68 28.53
C SER A 50 -10.53 -5.97 29.21
N LEU A 51 -11.44 -6.66 29.90
CA LEU A 51 -11.19 -8.02 30.42
C LEU A 51 -10.83 -9.03 29.31
N VAL A 52 -11.16 -8.70 28.06
CA VAL A 52 -10.94 -9.53 26.88
C VAL A 52 -9.54 -9.31 26.28
N ALA A 53 -8.79 -8.27 26.71
CA ALA A 53 -7.47 -7.96 26.16
C ALA A 53 -6.46 -9.11 26.29
N GLY A 54 -6.42 -9.77 27.44
CA GLY A 54 -5.55 -10.94 27.65
C GLY A 54 -5.97 -12.18 26.84
N GLN A 55 -7.23 -12.26 26.38
CA GLN A 55 -7.68 -13.32 25.49
C GLN A 55 -7.31 -13.00 24.04
N VAL A 56 -7.50 -11.76 23.60
CA VAL A 56 -7.11 -11.27 22.26
C VAL A 56 -5.59 -11.33 22.05
N ALA A 57 -4.80 -11.08 23.09
CA ALA A 57 -3.34 -11.20 23.00
C ALA A 57 -2.85 -12.66 22.82
N ARG A 58 -3.64 -13.64 23.27
CA ARG A 58 -3.29 -15.08 23.21
C ARG A 58 -3.91 -15.81 22.01
N GLY A 59 -4.83 -15.17 21.29
CA GLY A 59 -5.51 -15.77 20.15
C GLY A 59 -6.59 -14.86 19.56
N VAL A 60 -7.31 -15.36 18.57
CA VAL A 60 -8.37 -14.59 17.90
C VAL A 60 -9.68 -14.70 18.69
N ASN A 61 -10.24 -13.57 19.12
CA ASN A 61 -11.59 -13.50 19.70
C ASN A 61 -12.56 -12.88 18.69
N VAL A 62 -13.38 -13.70 18.05
CA VAL A 62 -14.31 -13.31 16.98
C VAL A 62 -15.42 -12.38 17.48
N GLN A 63 -15.87 -12.57 18.73
CA GLN A 63 -16.90 -11.74 19.34
C GLN A 63 -16.38 -10.31 19.55
N TRP A 64 -15.18 -10.16 20.12
CA TRP A 64 -14.53 -8.86 20.22
C TRP A 64 -14.29 -8.23 18.86
N TRP A 65 -13.82 -9.01 17.88
CA TRP A 65 -13.55 -8.50 16.53
C TRP A 65 -14.81 -7.92 15.90
N THR A 66 -15.93 -8.64 15.98
CA THR A 66 -17.22 -8.20 15.44
C THR A 66 -17.65 -6.89 16.10
N GLU A 67 -17.54 -6.80 17.42
CA GLU A 67 -17.89 -5.61 18.18
C GLU A 67 -16.98 -4.42 17.84
N PHE A 68 -15.67 -4.68 17.73
CA PHE A 68 -14.71 -3.69 17.27
C PHE A 68 -15.08 -3.18 15.88
N THR A 69 -15.32 -4.03 14.88
CA THR A 69 -15.69 -3.56 13.54
C THR A 69 -17.01 -2.79 13.48
N ARG A 70 -17.96 -3.06 14.38
CA ARG A 70 -19.23 -2.32 14.46
C ARG A 70 -19.08 -0.94 15.08
N GLN A 71 -18.22 -0.81 16.09
CA GLN A 71 -18.05 0.43 16.85
C GLN A 71 -16.85 1.25 16.40
N ALA A 72 -15.92 0.65 15.67
CA ALA A 72 -14.69 1.31 15.30
C ALA A 72 -14.95 2.44 14.31
N GLY A 73 -14.11 3.46 14.44
CA GLY A 73 -14.03 4.51 13.45
C GLY A 73 -13.66 3.96 12.06
N PRO A 74 -13.72 4.81 11.04
CA PRO A 74 -13.63 4.37 9.65
C PRO A 74 -12.36 3.60 9.26
N LEU A 75 -11.24 3.81 9.96
CA LEU A 75 -10.03 2.98 9.79
C LEU A 75 -10.19 1.57 10.37
N GLY A 76 -10.81 1.40 11.53
CA GLY A 76 -11.03 0.07 12.11
C GLY A 76 -12.06 -0.76 11.34
N GLN A 77 -12.95 -0.12 10.59
CA GLN A 77 -13.82 -0.81 9.64
C GLN A 77 -13.05 -1.46 8.47
N THR A 78 -11.80 -1.08 8.22
CA THR A 78 -10.94 -1.77 7.23
C THR A 78 -10.31 -3.06 7.77
N PHE A 79 -10.36 -3.26 9.09
CA PHE A 79 -9.84 -4.44 9.76
C PHE A 79 -10.89 -5.57 9.73
N GLN A 80 -11.18 -6.06 8.53
CA GLN A 80 -12.20 -7.08 8.29
C GLN A 80 -11.58 -8.46 8.08
N THR A 81 -12.35 -9.50 8.38
CA THR A 81 -12.05 -10.89 8.06
C THR A 81 -12.43 -11.23 6.61
N THR A 82 -12.34 -10.28 5.69
CA THR A 82 -12.63 -10.51 4.27
C THR A 82 -11.51 -11.33 3.63
N ILE A 83 -11.89 -12.24 2.74
CA ILE A 83 -10.98 -13.12 2.01
C ILE A 83 -9.96 -12.26 1.23
N ILE A 84 -8.69 -12.36 1.63
CA ILE A 84 -7.56 -11.68 0.99
C ILE A 84 -7.47 -12.15 -0.47
N GLY A 85 -7.67 -11.25 -1.44
CA GLY A 85 -7.60 -11.58 -2.87
C GLY A 85 -8.36 -10.61 -3.77
N PHE A 86 -8.82 -11.12 -4.92
CA PHE A 86 -9.52 -10.34 -5.96
C PHE A 86 -10.81 -9.69 -5.45
N ALA A 87 -11.54 -10.35 -4.53
CA ALA A 87 -12.78 -9.82 -3.96
C ALA A 87 -12.57 -8.48 -3.25
N ALA A 88 -11.47 -8.32 -2.50
CA ALA A 88 -11.14 -7.06 -1.86
C ALA A 88 -10.83 -5.95 -2.87
N ALA A 89 -10.13 -6.26 -3.98
CA ALA A 89 -9.86 -5.28 -5.03
C ALA A 89 -11.15 -4.84 -5.74
N LEU A 90 -12.04 -5.80 -6.04
CA LEU A 90 -13.32 -5.53 -6.69
C LEU A 90 -14.27 -4.74 -5.78
N ASP A 91 -14.35 -5.07 -4.49
CA ASP A 91 -15.14 -4.34 -3.50
C ASP A 91 -14.66 -2.89 -3.35
N ASN A 92 -13.33 -2.69 -3.33
CA ASN A 92 -12.75 -1.35 -3.32
C ASN A 92 -13.10 -0.57 -4.60
N LEU A 93 -13.08 -1.23 -5.76
CA LEU A 93 -13.40 -0.62 -7.05
C LEU A 93 -14.90 -0.30 -7.16
N SER A 94 -15.78 -1.21 -6.73
CA SER A 94 -17.23 -0.98 -6.66
C SER A 94 -17.53 0.20 -5.74
N THR A 95 -16.98 0.20 -4.52
CA THR A 95 -17.18 1.30 -3.57
C THR A 95 -16.73 2.64 -4.14
N LEU A 96 -15.66 2.67 -4.94
CA LEU A 96 -15.19 3.89 -5.61
C LEU A 96 -16.14 4.33 -6.73
N ALA A 97 -16.59 3.38 -7.56
CA ALA A 97 -17.54 3.62 -8.66
C ALA A 97 -18.91 4.07 -8.15
N ASP A 98 -19.37 3.50 -7.03
CA ASP A 98 -20.64 3.80 -6.37
C ASP A 98 -20.60 5.13 -5.58
N GLY A 99 -19.45 5.84 -5.58
CA GLY A 99 -19.29 7.09 -4.84
C GLY A 99 -19.33 6.92 -3.32
N GLY A 100 -19.03 5.73 -2.83
CA GLY A 100 -19.04 5.38 -1.41
C GLY A 100 -18.20 6.36 -0.58
N THR A 101 -18.79 6.89 0.49
CA THR A 101 -18.12 7.86 1.36
C THR A 101 -17.05 7.17 2.19
N ARG A 102 -15.80 7.32 1.77
CA ARG A 102 -14.67 6.95 2.61
C ARG A 102 -14.32 8.12 3.54
N PRO A 103 -13.88 7.84 4.77
CA PRO A 103 -13.32 8.85 5.66
C PRO A 103 -12.22 9.66 4.97
N ALA A 104 -12.37 10.98 4.93
CA ALA A 104 -11.43 11.89 4.28
C ALA A 104 -9.95 11.68 4.68
N PRO A 105 -9.60 11.41 5.95
CA PRO A 105 -8.21 11.14 6.32
C PRO A 105 -7.61 9.93 5.59
N VAL A 106 -8.37 8.85 5.44
CA VAL A 106 -7.92 7.62 4.74
C VAL A 106 -7.76 7.87 3.25
N LEU A 107 -8.66 8.68 2.66
CA LEU A 107 -8.54 9.09 1.27
C LEU A 107 -7.27 9.91 1.02
N TRP A 108 -6.98 10.90 1.87
CA TRP A 108 -5.77 11.72 1.73
C TRP A 108 -4.49 10.91 1.89
N LEU A 109 -4.43 10.06 2.92
CA LEU A 109 -3.29 9.16 3.15
C LEU A 109 -3.11 8.15 2.00
N GLY A 110 -4.21 7.57 1.49
CA GLY A 110 -4.19 6.67 0.35
C GLY A 110 -3.76 7.37 -0.94
N ALA A 111 -4.29 8.57 -1.21
CA ALA A 111 -3.89 9.37 -2.37
C ALA A 111 -2.41 9.76 -2.31
N PHE A 112 -1.91 10.17 -1.15
CA PHE A 112 -0.49 10.46 -0.94
C PHE A 112 0.38 9.23 -1.20
N TYR A 113 -0.02 8.06 -0.68
CA TYR A 113 0.67 6.80 -0.94
C TYR A 113 0.71 6.44 -2.44
N LEU A 114 -0.42 6.58 -3.14
CA LEU A 114 -0.49 6.33 -4.58
C LEU A 114 0.39 7.29 -5.37
N LEU A 115 0.38 8.59 -5.04
CA LEU A 115 1.24 9.59 -5.68
C LEU A 115 2.72 9.31 -5.46
N LEU A 116 3.08 8.94 -4.23
CA LEU A 116 4.44 8.54 -3.88
C LEU A 116 4.86 7.32 -4.72
N TRP A 117 4.02 6.28 -4.81
CA TRP A 117 4.31 5.11 -5.63
C TRP A 117 4.38 5.46 -7.13
N LEU A 118 3.47 6.29 -7.63
CA LEU A 118 3.51 6.72 -9.03
C LEU A 118 4.84 7.40 -9.38
N PHE A 119 5.35 8.22 -8.45
CA PHE A 119 6.62 8.90 -8.57
C PHE A 119 7.81 7.92 -8.51
N LEU A 120 7.87 7.05 -7.50
CA LEU A 120 8.96 6.08 -7.33
C LEU A 120 9.02 5.06 -8.49
N SER A 121 7.87 4.64 -9.01
CA SER A 121 7.80 3.66 -10.11
C SER A 121 8.61 4.11 -11.32
N GLY A 122 8.57 5.41 -11.65
CA GLY A 122 9.32 5.99 -12.76
C GLY A 122 10.83 5.78 -12.67
N GLY A 123 11.43 6.11 -11.53
CA GLY A 123 12.87 5.92 -11.32
C GLY A 123 13.28 4.46 -11.19
N ILE A 124 12.43 3.63 -10.56
CA ILE A 124 12.68 2.19 -10.42
C ILE A 124 12.72 1.51 -11.80
N LEU A 125 11.74 1.82 -12.67
CA LEU A 125 11.68 1.28 -14.03
C LEU A 125 12.88 1.72 -14.88
N ASP A 126 13.23 3.01 -14.84
CA ASP A 126 14.40 3.53 -15.56
C ASP A 126 15.70 2.85 -15.12
N ARG A 127 15.86 2.66 -13.80
CA ARG A 127 17.04 1.99 -13.25
C ARG A 127 17.14 0.51 -13.62
N TYR A 128 16.02 -0.20 -13.67
CA TYR A 128 16.00 -1.59 -14.15
C TYR A 128 16.25 -1.68 -15.66
N ALA A 129 15.69 -0.77 -16.45
CA ALA A 129 15.91 -0.72 -17.89
C ALA A 129 17.37 -0.43 -18.27
N ARG A 130 18.04 0.47 -17.53
CA ARG A 130 19.44 0.83 -17.79
C ARG A 130 20.46 -0.20 -17.30
N ALA A 131 20.08 -1.07 -16.35
CA ALA A 131 20.94 -2.07 -15.73
C ALA A 131 22.29 -1.56 -15.15
N ARG A 132 22.44 -0.23 -14.94
CA ARG A 132 23.65 0.43 -14.39
C ARG A 132 23.34 1.22 -13.14
N PRO A 133 24.27 1.33 -12.16
CA PRO A 133 24.08 2.15 -10.97
C PRO A 133 23.76 3.60 -11.38
N THR A 134 22.55 4.08 -11.11
CA THR A 134 22.20 5.49 -11.32
C THR A 134 22.58 6.29 -10.08
N ARG A 135 23.07 7.51 -10.30
CA ARG A 135 23.31 8.44 -9.20
C ARG A 135 21.96 8.96 -8.69
N SER A 136 21.85 9.32 -7.42
CA SER A 136 20.58 9.77 -6.81
C SER A 136 19.87 10.86 -7.62
N TYR A 137 20.62 11.81 -8.17
CA TYR A 137 20.08 12.86 -9.05
C TYR A 137 19.38 12.30 -10.29
N GLU A 138 20.02 11.37 -11.00
CA GLU A 138 19.46 10.75 -12.22
C GLU A 138 18.19 9.97 -11.89
N PHE A 139 18.16 9.28 -10.75
CA PHE A 139 16.97 8.57 -10.27
C PHE A 139 15.79 9.52 -10.05
N PHE A 140 15.99 10.63 -9.33
CA PHE A 140 14.91 11.59 -9.09
C PHE A 140 14.47 12.32 -10.37
N THR A 141 15.38 12.59 -11.31
CA THR A 141 14.99 13.13 -12.62
C THR A 141 14.13 12.14 -13.40
N ALA A 142 14.48 10.85 -13.39
CA ALA A 142 13.66 9.81 -14.00
C ALA A 142 12.28 9.70 -13.33
N CYS A 143 12.22 9.72 -11.99
CA CYS A 143 10.96 9.76 -11.25
C CYS A 143 10.06 10.92 -11.74
N GLY A 144 10.58 12.15 -11.82
CA GLY A 144 9.81 13.31 -12.26
C GLY A 144 9.32 13.24 -13.71
N VAL A 145 10.18 12.79 -14.64
CA VAL A 145 9.83 12.67 -16.06
C VAL A 145 8.71 11.64 -16.28
N TYR A 146 8.81 10.47 -15.65
CA TYR A 146 7.79 9.43 -15.78
C TYR A 146 6.53 9.72 -14.97
N PHE A 147 6.64 10.40 -13.83
CA PHE A 147 5.49 10.78 -13.00
C PHE A 147 4.45 11.59 -13.77
N THR A 148 4.87 12.61 -14.52
CA THR A 148 3.93 13.43 -15.33
C THR A 148 3.23 12.61 -16.42
N ARG A 149 3.94 11.64 -17.00
CA ARG A 149 3.37 10.73 -18.01
C ARG A 149 2.35 9.79 -17.39
N PHE A 150 2.66 9.20 -16.24
CA PHE A 150 1.73 8.34 -15.53
C PHE A 150 0.51 9.10 -14.99
N LEU A 151 0.70 10.32 -14.49
CA LEU A 151 -0.40 11.16 -14.01
C LEU A 151 -1.38 11.52 -15.14
N ARG A 152 -0.86 11.73 -16.36
CA ARG A 152 -1.70 11.93 -17.56
C ARG A 152 -2.46 10.67 -17.99
N LEU A 153 -1.92 9.48 -17.70
CA LEU A 153 -2.56 8.20 -18.03
C LEU A 153 -3.58 7.75 -16.98
N ALA A 154 -3.42 8.18 -15.73
CA ALA A 154 -4.31 7.84 -14.63
C ALA A 154 -5.82 8.05 -14.92
N PRO A 155 -6.27 9.17 -15.51
CA PRO A 155 -7.70 9.35 -15.81
C PRO A 155 -8.23 8.43 -16.91
N PHE A 156 -7.38 7.93 -17.82
CA PHE A 156 -7.81 7.01 -18.89
C PHE A 156 -7.92 5.55 -18.43
N LEU A 157 -7.35 5.21 -17.27
CA LEU A 157 -7.53 3.91 -16.63
C LEU A 157 -8.80 3.85 -15.76
N ALA A 158 -9.37 5.01 -15.43
CA ALA A 158 -10.54 5.15 -14.55
C ALA A 158 -11.88 5.22 -15.32
N ILE A 159 -11.87 4.93 -16.62
CA ILE A 159 -13.02 4.82 -17.52
C ILE A 159 -13.04 3.38 -18.05
#